data_AF-E5WVX4-F1
#
_entry.id   AF-E5WVX4-F1
#
_cell.length_a   1.000
_cell.length_b   1.000
_cell.length_c   1.000
_cell.angle_alpha   90.00
_cell.angle_beta   90.00
_cell.angle_gamma   90.00
#
_symmetry.space_group_name_H-M   'P 1'
#
loop_
_entity.id
_entity.type
_entity.pdbx_description
1 polymer ?
#
loop_
_entity_poly.entity_id
_entity_poly.type
_entity_poly.pdbx_seq_one_letter_code
_entity_poly.pdbx_strand_id
1 'polypeptide(L)'
;MIPQALILYIETEIIPRYEQFDKAHNLLHVQAVIEESLALAKLYPEADERLAYTIAAYHDTGLCRDRATHHLVSGEIIAEDANLLQWFGKEEIEIMREAVEDHRASTDHEPRSIYGKIVAEADRIIDPDTTLRRTVQYGLKQNPAADEAWHYQRFYDHLMEKYAPGGYLKLWFPHSKNARQLKELQAIIADEVRLRSIFHQMFEEEKR
;
A
#
# COMPACT_ATOMS: atom_id res chain seq x y z
N MET A 1 12.54 11.11 -17.78
CA MET A 1 11.59 12.25 -17.68
C MET A 1 10.24 11.79 -18.20
N ILE A 2 9.18 11.98 -17.41
CA ILE A 2 7.82 11.53 -17.76
C ILE A 2 7.20 12.53 -18.75
N PRO A 3 6.61 12.08 -19.88
CA PRO A 3 5.97 12.98 -20.84
C PRO A 3 4.83 13.78 -20.21
N GLN A 4 4.77 15.10 -20.48
CA GLN A 4 3.70 15.96 -19.93
C GLN A 4 2.29 15.50 -20.32
N ALA A 5 2.13 14.92 -21.53
CA ALA A 5 0.84 14.39 -21.98
C ALA A 5 0.40 13.17 -21.16
N LEU A 6 1.35 12.32 -20.73
CA LEU A 6 1.06 11.20 -19.83
C LEU A 6 0.66 11.70 -18.45
N ILE A 7 1.40 12.68 -17.90
CA ILE A 7 1.06 13.30 -16.60
C ILE A 7 -0.36 13.86 -16.64
N LEU A 8 -0.68 14.67 -17.66
CA LEU A 8 -2.00 15.27 -17.81
C LEU A 8 -3.09 14.20 -17.84
N TYR A 9 -2.90 13.15 -18.64
CA TYR A 9 -3.86 12.05 -18.75
C TYR A 9 -4.07 11.33 -17.40
N ILE A 10 -3.00 11.00 -16.68
CA ILE A 10 -3.10 10.37 -15.36
C ILE A 10 -3.82 11.27 -14.35
N GLU A 11 -3.48 12.57 -14.33
CA GLU A 11 -4.05 13.53 -13.41
C GLU A 11 -5.53 13.86 -13.69
N THR A 12 -6.00 13.73 -14.93
CA THR A 12 -7.41 14.02 -15.29
C THR A 12 -8.29 12.78 -15.37
N GLU A 13 -7.77 11.63 -15.78
CA GLU A 13 -8.60 10.44 -16.06
C GLU A 13 -8.49 9.35 -14.99
N ILE A 14 -7.35 9.27 -14.30
CA ILE A 14 -7.02 8.14 -13.42
C ILE A 14 -7.08 8.52 -11.95
N ILE A 15 -6.29 9.53 -11.53
CA ILE A 15 -6.23 9.97 -10.13
C ILE A 15 -7.60 10.39 -9.59
N PRO A 16 -8.48 11.13 -10.33
CA PRO A 16 -9.79 11.51 -9.82
C PRO A 16 -10.70 10.33 -9.46
N ARG A 17 -10.46 9.13 -10.01
CA ARG A 17 -11.23 7.93 -9.66
C ARG A 17 -11.14 7.56 -8.18
N TYR A 18 -10.09 7.99 -7.49
CA TYR A 18 -9.89 7.75 -6.05
C TYR A 18 -10.81 8.60 -5.16
N GLU A 19 -11.48 9.62 -5.71
CA GLU A 19 -12.44 10.44 -4.94
C GLU A 19 -13.64 9.63 -4.42
N GLN A 20 -13.98 8.54 -5.11
CA GLN A 20 -15.12 7.68 -4.75
C GLN A 20 -14.76 6.52 -3.81
N PHE A 21 -13.47 6.32 -3.53
CA PHE A 21 -12.99 5.20 -2.73
C PHE A 21 -13.03 5.51 -1.23
N ASP A 22 -12.76 4.50 -0.40
CA ASP A 22 -12.81 4.65 1.04
C ASP A 22 -11.66 5.54 1.57
N LYS A 23 -11.76 5.94 2.84
CA LYS A 23 -10.80 6.84 3.49
C LYS A 23 -9.34 6.35 3.44
N ALA A 24 -9.11 5.05 3.34
CA ALA A 24 -7.76 4.48 3.29
C ALA A 24 -7.15 4.51 1.87
N HIS A 25 -7.98 4.64 0.83
CA HIS A 25 -7.54 4.58 -0.57
C HIS A 25 -8.00 5.83 -1.35
N ASN A 26 -7.75 7.02 -0.80
CA ASN A 26 -8.20 8.30 -1.35
C ASN A 26 -7.09 9.00 -2.17
N LEU A 27 -7.34 10.25 -2.61
CA LEU A 27 -6.37 11.06 -3.36
C LEU A 27 -5.01 11.21 -2.66
N LEU A 28 -5.00 11.35 -1.33
CA LEU A 28 -3.76 11.47 -0.56
C LEU A 28 -2.97 10.16 -0.57
N HIS A 29 -3.66 9.02 -0.52
CA HIS A 29 -3.04 7.71 -0.62
C HIS A 29 -2.31 7.54 -1.95
N VAL A 30 -3.01 7.69 -3.08
CA VAL A 30 -2.40 7.49 -4.40
C VAL A 30 -1.25 8.47 -4.66
N GLN A 31 -1.35 9.72 -4.20
CA GLN A 31 -0.26 10.70 -4.30
C GLN A 31 0.98 10.27 -3.52
N ALA A 32 0.81 9.74 -2.30
CA ALA A 32 1.91 9.23 -1.50
C ALA A 32 2.56 8.00 -2.15
N VAL A 33 1.76 7.08 -2.70
CA VAL A 33 2.26 5.89 -3.41
C VAL A 33 3.02 6.29 -4.67
N ILE A 34 2.55 7.29 -5.42
CA ILE A 34 3.26 7.84 -6.59
C ILE A 34 4.60 8.45 -6.18
N GLU A 35 4.62 9.30 -5.14
CA GLU A 35 5.84 9.95 -4.66
C GLU A 35 6.90 8.91 -4.25
N GLU A 36 6.51 7.93 -3.42
CA GLU A 36 7.43 6.89 -2.96
C GLU A 36 7.85 5.97 -4.11
N SER A 37 6.95 5.62 -5.04
CA SER A 37 7.30 4.80 -6.21
C SER A 37 8.34 5.48 -7.10
N LEU A 38 8.22 6.79 -7.32
CA LEU A 38 9.21 7.57 -8.07
C LEU A 38 10.52 7.72 -7.30
N ALA A 39 10.47 7.89 -5.98
CA ALA A 39 11.67 7.95 -5.15
C ALA A 39 12.44 6.62 -5.20
N LEU A 40 11.74 5.48 -5.11
CA LEU A 40 12.32 4.16 -5.23
C LEU A 40 12.87 3.91 -6.63
N ALA A 41 12.12 4.21 -7.70
CA ALA A 41 12.55 4.02 -9.08
C ALA A 41 13.89 4.74 -9.38
N LYS A 42 14.11 5.95 -8.84
CA LYS A 42 15.36 6.70 -9.02
C LYS A 42 16.60 6.03 -8.41
N LEU A 43 16.42 5.06 -7.51
CA LEU A 43 17.52 4.28 -6.93
C LEU A 43 17.99 3.15 -7.88
N TYR A 44 17.21 2.83 -8.92
CA TYR A 44 17.44 1.71 -9.83
C TYR A 44 17.64 2.23 -11.26
N PRO A 45 18.87 2.23 -11.79
CA PRO A 45 19.15 2.74 -13.15
C PRO A 45 18.35 2.07 -14.27
N GLU A 46 17.91 0.83 -14.05
CA GLU A 46 17.09 0.04 -14.97
C GLU A 46 15.60 0.38 -14.92
N ALA A 47 15.14 1.14 -13.91
CA ALA A 47 13.74 1.47 -13.74
C ALA A 47 13.35 2.74 -14.52
N ASP A 48 12.49 2.57 -15.52
CA ASP A 48 11.79 3.67 -16.17
C ASP A 48 10.74 4.32 -15.24
N GLU A 49 10.95 5.60 -14.91
CA GLU A 49 10.02 6.42 -14.11
C GLU A 49 8.62 6.51 -14.71
N ARG A 50 8.45 6.39 -16.04
CA ARG A 50 7.12 6.39 -16.69
C ARG A 50 6.28 5.20 -16.23
N LEU A 51 6.90 4.01 -16.20
CA LEU A 51 6.24 2.79 -15.74
C LEU A 51 5.92 2.89 -14.24
N ALA A 52 6.88 3.30 -13.41
CA ALA A 52 6.66 3.45 -11.97
C ALA A 52 5.51 4.43 -11.65
N TYR A 53 5.46 5.57 -12.34
CA TYR A 53 4.40 6.56 -12.20
C TYR A 53 3.02 6.01 -12.58
N THR A 54 2.91 5.39 -13.76
CA THR A 54 1.63 4.85 -14.24
C THR A 54 1.15 3.70 -13.35
N ILE A 55 2.03 2.77 -12.98
CA ILE A 55 1.68 1.64 -12.11
C ILE A 55 1.15 2.14 -10.76
N ALA A 56 1.85 3.10 -10.14
CA ALA A 56 1.43 3.68 -8.88
C ALA A 56 0.07 4.40 -9.00
N ALA A 57 -0.20 5.10 -10.09
CA ALA A 57 -1.51 5.74 -10.29
C ALA A 57 -2.65 4.72 -10.46
N TYR A 58 -2.38 3.57 -11.10
CA TYR A 58 -3.40 2.56 -11.40
C TYR A 58 -3.62 1.51 -10.31
N HIS A 59 -2.69 1.32 -9.37
CA HIS A 59 -2.64 0.14 -8.48
C HIS A 59 -3.98 -0.22 -7.81
N ASP A 60 -4.74 0.79 -7.40
CA ASP A 60 -6.00 0.64 -6.65
C ASP A 60 -7.25 1.00 -7.46
N THR A 61 -7.13 1.27 -8.77
CA THR A 61 -8.27 1.63 -9.62
C THR A 61 -9.37 0.57 -9.66
N GLY A 62 -9.02 -0.69 -9.42
CA GLY A 62 -9.94 -1.81 -9.30
C GLY A 62 -10.84 -1.80 -8.06
N LEU A 63 -10.64 -0.88 -7.10
CA LEU A 63 -11.52 -0.72 -5.93
C LEU A 63 -12.95 -0.29 -6.32
N CYS A 64 -13.16 0.16 -7.55
CA CYS A 64 -14.48 0.38 -8.13
C CYS A 64 -15.37 -0.87 -8.13
N ARG A 65 -14.77 -2.07 -8.10
CA ARG A 65 -15.50 -3.35 -8.04
C ARG A 65 -15.60 -3.85 -6.60
N ASP A 66 -14.48 -4.25 -6.00
CA ASP A 66 -14.42 -4.72 -4.64
C ASP A 66 -12.98 -4.80 -4.12
N ARG A 67 -12.84 -4.81 -2.79
CA ARG A 67 -11.52 -4.87 -2.13
C ARG A 67 -10.83 -6.24 -2.25
N ALA A 68 -11.56 -7.34 -2.40
CA ALA A 68 -10.96 -8.66 -2.46
C ALA A 68 -10.24 -8.90 -3.81
N THR A 69 -10.74 -8.31 -4.89
CA THR A 69 -10.24 -8.51 -6.25
C THR A 69 -9.62 -7.27 -6.89
N HIS A 70 -9.61 -6.10 -6.24
CA HIS A 70 -9.13 -4.82 -6.81
C HIS A 70 -7.81 -4.92 -7.59
N HIS A 71 -6.75 -5.50 -7.04
CA HIS A 71 -5.47 -5.73 -7.74
C HIS A 71 -5.60 -6.39 -9.13
N LEU A 72 -6.43 -7.44 -9.27
CA LEU A 72 -6.71 -8.09 -10.57
C LEU A 72 -7.50 -7.16 -11.49
N VAL A 73 -8.48 -6.44 -10.94
CA VAL A 73 -9.28 -5.47 -11.70
C VAL A 73 -8.45 -4.28 -12.17
N SER A 74 -7.52 -3.80 -11.36
CA SER A 74 -6.55 -2.78 -11.77
C SER A 74 -5.71 -3.28 -12.94
N GLY A 75 -5.34 -4.58 -12.93
CA GLY A 75 -4.67 -5.23 -14.06
C GLY A 75 -5.53 -5.29 -15.32
N GLU A 76 -6.81 -5.65 -15.19
CA GLU A 76 -7.81 -5.60 -16.27
C GLU A 76 -7.94 -4.17 -16.83
N ILE A 77 -8.08 -3.16 -15.96
CA ILE A 77 -8.19 -1.75 -16.33
C ILE A 77 -6.95 -1.29 -17.12
N ILE A 78 -5.74 -1.65 -16.70
CA ILE A 78 -4.50 -1.31 -17.44
C ILE A 78 -4.50 -1.98 -18.82
N ALA A 79 -4.87 -3.26 -18.90
CA ALA A 79 -4.85 -4.01 -20.15
C ALA A 79 -5.88 -3.49 -21.16
N GLU A 80 -7.00 -2.96 -20.68
CA GLU A 80 -8.09 -2.42 -21.52
C GLU A 80 -7.91 -0.94 -21.88
N ASP A 81 -7.01 -0.20 -21.20
CA ASP A 81 -6.80 1.21 -21.46
C ASP A 81 -5.97 1.46 -22.73
N ALA A 82 -6.67 1.56 -23.86
CA ALA A 82 -6.06 1.83 -25.15
C ALA A 82 -5.32 3.18 -25.22
N ASN A 83 -5.55 4.13 -24.30
CA ASN A 83 -4.81 5.40 -24.29
C ASN A 83 -3.34 5.17 -23.94
N LEU A 84 -3.04 4.18 -23.08
CA LEU A 84 -1.67 3.89 -22.65
C LEU A 84 -0.75 3.52 -23.83
N LEU A 85 -1.31 3.01 -24.93
CA LEU A 85 -0.57 2.69 -26.16
C LEU A 85 0.06 3.92 -26.85
N GLN A 86 -0.32 5.14 -26.44
CA GLN A 86 0.34 6.37 -26.90
C GLN A 86 1.75 6.54 -26.31
N TRP A 87 2.03 5.91 -25.17
CA TRP A 87 3.29 6.06 -24.44
C TRP A 87 4.04 4.75 -24.20
N PHE A 88 3.34 3.62 -24.29
CA PHE A 88 3.87 2.30 -23.92
C PHE A 88 3.60 1.24 -24.97
N GLY A 89 4.57 0.34 -25.15
CA GLY A 89 4.41 -0.89 -25.94
C GLY A 89 3.61 -1.96 -25.19
N LYS A 90 3.20 -3.02 -25.89
CA LYS A 90 2.41 -4.11 -25.29
C LYS A 90 3.14 -4.85 -24.16
N GLU A 91 4.46 -5.00 -24.29
CA GLU A 91 5.31 -5.62 -23.26
C GLU A 91 5.37 -4.77 -21.99
N GLU A 92 5.43 -3.45 -22.14
CA GLU A 92 5.36 -2.50 -21.03
C GLU A 92 3.98 -2.55 -20.35
N ILE A 93 2.88 -2.61 -21.11
CA ILE A 93 1.52 -2.78 -20.58
C ILE A 93 1.39 -4.06 -19.77
N GLU A 94 1.95 -5.17 -20.26
CA GLU A 94 1.97 -6.43 -19.53
C GLU A 94 2.71 -6.27 -18.20
N ILE A 95 3.93 -5.71 -18.20
CA ILE A 95 4.69 -5.43 -16.97
C ILE A 95 3.87 -4.60 -15.97
N MET A 96 3.14 -3.58 -16.45
CA MET A 96 2.29 -2.74 -15.61
C MET A 96 1.14 -3.53 -14.98
N ARG A 97 0.45 -4.35 -15.78
CA ARG A 97 -0.60 -5.26 -15.31
C ARG A 97 -0.05 -6.18 -14.22
N GLU A 98 1.05 -6.85 -14.50
CA GLU A 98 1.66 -7.78 -13.54
C GLU A 98 2.04 -7.10 -12.24
N ALA A 99 2.59 -5.88 -12.32
CA ALA A 99 2.98 -5.12 -11.14
C ALA A 99 1.80 -4.75 -10.23
N VAL A 100 0.66 -4.33 -10.80
CA VAL A 100 -0.53 -4.01 -9.98
C VAL A 100 -1.24 -5.26 -9.46
N GLU A 101 -1.16 -6.39 -10.15
CA GLU A 101 -1.64 -7.67 -9.60
C GLU A 101 -0.80 -8.12 -8.39
N ASP A 102 0.51 -7.85 -8.43
CA ASP A 102 1.47 -8.35 -7.44
C ASP A 102 1.60 -7.44 -6.19
N HIS A 103 0.98 -6.25 -6.17
CA HIS A 103 1.30 -5.23 -5.16
C HIS A 103 0.85 -5.58 -3.74
N ARG A 104 -0.14 -6.47 -3.58
CA ARG A 104 -0.77 -6.72 -2.28
C ARG A 104 0.20 -7.28 -1.25
N ALA A 105 0.11 -6.80 -0.02
CA ALA A 105 0.89 -7.35 1.10
C ALA A 105 0.59 -8.83 1.39
N SER A 106 -0.62 -9.31 1.09
CA SER A 106 -1.06 -10.68 1.33
C SER A 106 -0.82 -11.62 0.15
N THR A 107 -0.14 -11.17 -0.89
CA THR A 107 0.27 -12.04 -2.00
C THR A 107 1.22 -13.14 -1.49
N ASP A 108 1.08 -14.36 -2.00
CA ASP A 108 1.82 -15.55 -1.58
C ASP A 108 3.11 -15.80 -2.37
N HIS A 109 3.40 -14.95 -3.36
CA HIS A 109 4.59 -15.03 -4.20
C HIS A 109 5.38 -13.70 -4.22
N GLU A 110 6.60 -13.74 -4.73
CA GLU A 110 7.37 -12.53 -4.99
C GLU A 110 6.80 -11.80 -6.24
N PRO A 111 6.77 -10.45 -6.26
CA PRO A 111 6.41 -9.72 -7.46
C PRO A 111 7.32 -10.05 -8.64
N ARG A 112 6.72 -10.23 -9.81
CA ARG A 112 7.36 -10.73 -11.05
C ARG A 112 8.43 -9.78 -11.60
N SER A 113 8.31 -8.48 -11.30
CA SER A 113 9.21 -7.45 -11.82
C SER A 113 9.68 -6.48 -10.73
N ILE A 114 10.72 -5.70 -11.02
CA ILE A 114 11.16 -4.60 -10.17
C ILE A 114 10.02 -3.59 -9.93
N TYR A 115 9.16 -3.38 -10.91
CA TYR A 115 8.02 -2.48 -10.78
C TYR A 115 6.98 -3.00 -9.80
N GLY A 116 6.69 -4.30 -9.83
CA GLY A 116 5.85 -4.95 -8.82
C GLY A 116 6.42 -4.77 -7.40
N LYS A 117 7.74 -4.90 -7.25
CA LYS A 117 8.42 -4.64 -5.97
C LYS A 117 8.28 -3.17 -5.55
N ILE A 118 8.49 -2.23 -6.46
CA ILE A 118 8.38 -0.78 -6.22
C ILE A 118 6.98 -0.44 -5.71
N VAL A 119 5.93 -0.80 -6.45
CA VAL A 119 4.56 -0.45 -6.07
C VAL A 119 4.13 -1.18 -4.79
N ALA A 120 4.53 -2.45 -4.60
CA ALA A 120 4.26 -3.18 -3.36
C ALA A 120 4.92 -2.53 -2.15
N GLU A 121 6.14 -2.00 -2.29
CA GLU A 121 6.80 -1.27 -1.22
C GLU A 121 6.14 0.09 -0.97
N ALA A 122 5.86 0.85 -2.02
CA ALA A 122 5.29 2.19 -1.94
C ALA A 122 3.89 2.21 -1.34
N ASP A 123 3.05 1.21 -1.67
CA ASP A 123 1.71 1.04 -1.10
C ASP A 123 1.74 0.71 0.41
N ARG A 124 2.82 0.09 0.88
CA ARG A 124 2.99 -0.26 2.29
C ARG A 124 3.53 0.91 3.10
N ILE A 125 2.73 1.97 3.21
CA ILE A 125 3.02 3.08 4.11
C ILE A 125 3.04 2.55 5.55
N ILE A 126 4.25 2.36 6.09
CA ILE A 126 4.46 1.90 7.46
C ILE A 126 4.93 3.10 8.26
N ASP A 127 4.06 3.69 9.07
CA ASP A 127 4.44 4.61 10.14
C ASP A 127 4.00 3.97 11.47
N PRO A 128 4.87 3.78 12.48
CA PRO A 128 4.50 3.03 13.68
C PRO A 128 3.27 3.59 14.41
N ASP A 129 3.17 4.91 14.60
CA ASP A 129 2.04 5.52 15.29
C ASP A 129 0.75 5.32 14.50
N THR A 130 0.77 5.67 13.21
CA THR A 130 -0.38 5.54 12.31
C THR A 130 -0.81 4.08 12.17
N THR A 131 0.13 3.14 12.09
CA THR A 131 -0.15 1.70 11.96
C THR A 131 -0.84 1.16 13.22
N LEU A 132 -0.31 1.48 14.40
CA LEU A 132 -0.89 1.05 15.67
C LEU A 132 -2.28 1.69 15.85
N ARG A 133 -2.40 3.01 15.64
CA ARG A 133 -3.66 3.75 15.77
C ARG A 133 -4.75 3.24 14.82
N ARG A 134 -4.42 3.00 13.53
CA ARG A 134 -5.35 2.41 12.56
C ARG A 134 -5.80 1.00 12.96
N THR A 135 -4.92 0.21 13.58
CA THR A 135 -5.26 -1.13 14.07
C THR A 135 -6.26 -1.08 15.21
N VAL A 136 -6.11 -0.11 16.13
CA VAL A 136 -7.08 0.20 17.20
C VAL A 136 -8.42 0.64 16.63
N GLN A 137 -8.42 1.65 15.76
CA GLN A 137 -9.61 2.18 15.10
C GLN A 137 -10.40 1.10 14.34
N TYR A 138 -9.69 0.18 13.67
CA TYR A 138 -10.33 -0.93 12.99
C TYR A 138 -11.02 -1.88 13.98
N GLY A 139 -10.37 -2.21 15.11
CA GLY A 139 -10.99 -3.00 16.17
C GLY A 139 -12.29 -2.37 16.67
N LEU A 140 -12.26 -1.08 17.01
CA LEU A 140 -13.42 -0.30 17.46
C LEU A 140 -14.54 -0.28 16.41
N LYS A 141 -14.21 -0.19 15.12
CA LYS A 141 -15.21 -0.26 14.04
C LYS A 141 -15.82 -1.65 13.88
N GLN A 142 -15.02 -2.72 14.03
CA GLN A 142 -15.47 -4.10 13.82
C GLN A 142 -16.38 -4.59 14.96
N ASN A 143 -16.03 -4.27 16.21
CA ASN A 143 -16.83 -4.69 17.36
C ASN A 143 -16.84 -3.60 18.43
N PRO A 144 -17.68 -2.55 18.29
CA PRO A 144 -17.70 -1.41 19.20
C PRO A 144 -18.10 -1.76 20.64
N ALA A 145 -18.77 -2.89 20.84
CA ALA A 145 -19.30 -3.33 22.14
C ALA A 145 -18.34 -4.26 22.90
N ALA A 146 -17.21 -4.65 22.29
CA ALA A 146 -16.24 -5.51 22.93
C ALA A 146 -15.51 -4.79 24.07
N ASP A 147 -14.96 -5.58 25.00
CA ASP A 147 -14.12 -5.04 26.05
C ASP A 147 -12.68 -4.76 25.55
N GLU A 148 -11.93 -4.03 26.36
CA GLU A 148 -10.55 -3.67 26.06
C GLU A 148 -9.65 -4.91 25.86
N ALA A 149 -9.91 -6.00 26.60
CA ALA A 149 -9.15 -7.23 26.49
C ALA A 149 -9.29 -7.88 25.11
N TRP A 150 -10.51 -7.93 24.58
CA TRP A 150 -10.77 -8.40 23.22
C TRP A 150 -10.07 -7.53 22.18
N HIS A 151 -10.17 -6.20 22.33
CA HIS A 151 -9.52 -5.27 21.40
C HIS A 151 -8.00 -5.41 21.41
N TYR A 152 -7.40 -5.57 22.59
CA TYR A 152 -5.96 -5.79 22.71
C TYR A 152 -5.54 -7.11 22.06
N GLN A 153 -6.26 -8.20 22.30
CA GLN A 153 -5.94 -9.50 21.69
C GLN A 153 -5.98 -9.40 20.17
N ARG A 154 -7.06 -8.83 19.61
CA ARG A 154 -7.21 -8.63 18.16
C ARG A 154 -6.10 -7.75 17.57
N PHE A 155 -5.74 -6.69 18.29
CA PHE A 155 -4.66 -5.78 17.92
C PHE A 155 -3.32 -6.51 17.90
N TYR A 156 -3.01 -7.25 18.95
CA TYR A 156 -1.78 -8.04 19.07
C TYR A 156 -1.68 -9.10 17.97
N ASP A 157 -2.72 -9.91 17.78
CA ASP A 157 -2.75 -10.96 16.76
C ASP A 157 -2.52 -10.38 15.36
N HIS A 158 -3.17 -9.26 15.04
CA HIS A 158 -2.97 -8.57 13.77
C HIS A 158 -1.51 -8.12 13.57
N LEU A 159 -0.88 -7.57 14.60
CA LEU A 159 0.52 -7.14 14.53
C LEU A 159 1.47 -8.33 14.37
N MET A 160 1.20 -9.44 15.05
CA MET A 160 1.99 -10.66 14.96
C MET A 160 1.90 -11.33 13.59
N GLU A 161 0.68 -11.48 13.06
CA GLU A 161 0.45 -12.08 11.74
C GLU A 161 1.07 -11.24 10.62
N LYS A 162 0.93 -9.91 10.70
CA LYS A 162 1.31 -9.01 9.60
C LYS A 162 2.73 -8.47 9.71
N TYR A 163 3.10 -7.85 10.82
CA TYR A 163 4.28 -6.97 10.93
C TYR A 163 5.43 -7.56 11.74
N ALA A 164 5.17 -8.47 12.68
CA ALA A 164 6.21 -9.06 13.52
C ALA A 164 7.24 -9.84 12.69
N PRO A 165 8.42 -10.16 13.25
CA PRO A 165 9.38 -11.04 12.58
C PRO A 165 8.71 -12.37 12.20
N GLY A 166 8.73 -12.72 10.92
CA GLY A 166 8.04 -13.91 10.39
C GLY A 166 6.63 -13.65 9.86
N GLY A 167 6.06 -12.47 10.13
CA GLY A 167 4.77 -12.04 9.59
C GLY A 167 4.73 -11.99 8.05
N TYR A 168 3.52 -11.92 7.50
CA TYR A 168 3.31 -12.04 6.06
C TYR A 168 3.74 -10.80 5.26
N LEU A 169 3.86 -9.61 5.88
CA LEU A 169 4.35 -8.42 5.18
C LEU A 169 5.84 -8.59 4.82
N LYS A 170 6.17 -8.56 3.52
CA LYS A 170 7.54 -8.71 3.01
C LYS A 170 8.01 -7.46 2.29
N LEU A 171 8.96 -6.71 2.84
CA LEU A 171 9.58 -5.59 2.14
C LEU A 171 10.66 -6.05 1.17
N TRP A 172 10.75 -5.40 0.02
CA TRP A 172 11.65 -5.79 -1.08
C TRP A 172 12.93 -4.96 -1.12
N PHE A 173 12.97 -3.85 -0.37
CA PHE A 173 14.05 -2.88 -0.37
C PHE A 173 14.63 -2.71 1.04
N PRO A 174 15.73 -3.42 1.39
CA PRO A 174 16.27 -3.45 2.76
C PRO A 174 16.68 -2.10 3.35
N HIS A 175 16.93 -1.11 2.49
CA HIS A 175 17.37 0.24 2.85
C HIS A 175 16.27 1.31 2.66
N SER A 176 15.04 0.90 2.34
CA SER A 176 13.91 1.82 2.18
C SER A 176 13.53 2.49 3.50
N LYS A 177 12.75 3.57 3.40
CA LYS A 177 12.11 4.21 4.55
C LYS A 177 11.22 3.20 5.30
N ASN A 178 10.46 2.38 4.57
CA ASN A 178 9.58 1.36 5.14
C ASN A 178 10.35 0.27 5.88
N ALA A 179 11.53 -0.13 5.43
CA ALA A 179 12.36 -1.10 6.13
C ALA A 179 12.86 -0.58 7.49
N ARG A 180 13.17 0.71 7.60
CA ARG A 180 13.51 1.34 8.89
C ARG A 180 12.29 1.40 9.80
N GLN A 181 11.16 1.88 9.30
CA GLN A 181 9.93 2.02 10.09
C GLN A 181 9.37 0.66 10.53
N LEU A 182 9.49 -0.39 9.71
CA LEU A 182 9.13 -1.75 10.10
C LEU A 182 10.00 -2.25 11.25
N LYS A 183 11.31 -1.97 11.27
CA LYS A 183 12.18 -2.34 12.39
C LYS A 183 11.80 -1.60 13.67
N GLU A 184 11.44 -0.33 13.57
CA GLU A 184 10.95 0.46 14.72
C GLU A 184 9.63 -0.11 15.26
N LEU A 185 8.69 -0.44 14.37
CA LEU A 185 7.44 -1.09 14.73
C LEU A 185 7.68 -2.46 15.38
N GLN A 186 8.59 -3.28 14.83
CA GLN A 186 8.96 -4.58 15.39
C GLN A 186 9.60 -4.45 16.77
N ALA A 187 10.40 -3.41 17.01
CA ALA A 187 10.95 -3.13 18.34
C ALA A 187 9.86 -2.76 19.36
N ILE A 188 8.80 -2.05 18.93
CA ILE A 188 7.62 -1.80 19.76
C ILE A 188 6.87 -3.11 20.03
N ILE A 189 6.64 -3.93 18.99
CA ILE A 189 5.93 -5.21 19.13
C ILE A 189 6.64 -6.15 20.10
N ALA A 190 7.97 -6.20 20.06
CA ALA A 190 8.78 -7.05 20.92
C ALA A 190 8.81 -6.62 22.40
N ASP A 191 8.47 -5.36 22.70
CA ASP A 191 8.35 -4.84 24.07
C ASP A 191 6.87 -4.87 24.49
N GLU A 192 6.43 -5.99 25.06
CA GLU A 192 5.02 -6.20 25.42
C GLU A 192 4.47 -5.13 26.38
N VAL A 193 5.29 -4.66 27.32
CA VAL A 193 4.90 -3.63 28.30
C VAL A 193 4.65 -2.31 27.57
N ARG A 194 5.59 -1.90 26.71
CA ARG A 194 5.45 -0.70 25.89
C ARG A 194 4.28 -0.81 24.92
N LEU A 195 4.12 -1.94 24.24
CA LEU A 195 3.03 -2.17 23.28
C LEU A 195 1.66 -2.06 23.97
N ARG A 196 1.49 -2.69 25.13
CA ARG A 196 0.26 -2.62 25.91
C ARG A 196 -0.03 -1.20 26.41
N SER A 197 1.00 -0.47 26.84
CA SER A 197 0.86 0.93 27.23
C SER A 197 0.42 1.83 26.07
N ILE A 198 1.01 1.66 24.89
CA ILE A 198 0.64 2.43 23.69
C ILE A 198 -0.79 2.10 23.26
N PHE A 199 -1.13 0.80 23.23
CA PHE A 199 -2.48 0.36 22.92
C PHE A 199 -3.51 1.01 23.86
N HIS A 200 -3.29 0.93 25.18
CA HIS A 200 -4.22 1.47 26.16
C HIS A 200 -4.45 2.98 25.95
N GLN A 201 -3.37 3.74 25.77
CA GLN A 201 -3.45 5.16 25.50
C GLN A 201 -4.27 5.46 24.23
N MET A 202 -3.93 4.80 23.10
CA MET A 202 -4.63 5.00 21.83
C MET A 202 -6.09 4.56 21.92
N PHE A 203 -6.39 3.45 22.59
CA PHE A 203 -7.73 2.94 22.75
C PHE A 203 -8.63 3.93 23.51
N GLU A 204 -8.13 4.51 24.60
CA GLU A 204 -8.85 5.52 25.37
C GLU A 204 -8.98 6.86 24.63
N GLU A 205 -8.02 7.21 23.76
CA GLU A 205 -8.11 8.39 22.89
C GLU A 205 -9.17 8.23 21.81
N GLU A 206 -9.21 7.08 21.13
CA GLU A 206 -10.09 6.81 19.98
C GLU A 206 -11.53 6.45 20.38
N LYS A 207 -11.77 6.13 21.66
CA LYS A 207 -13.11 5.83 22.20
C LYS A 207 -13.90 7.08 22.58
N ARG A 208 -13.24 8.23 22.71
CA ARG A 208 -13.85 9.53 23.07
C ARG A 208 -14.63 10.11 21.89
#